data_AF-A0A1H8QWM1-F1
#
_entry.id   AF-A0A1H8QWM1-F1
#
_cell.length_a   1.000
_cell.length_b   1.000
_cell.length_c   1.000
_cell.angle_alpha   90.00
_cell.angle_beta   90.00
_cell.angle_gamma   90.00
#
_symmetry.space_group_name_H-M   'P 1'
#
loop_
_entity.id
_entity.type
_entity.pdbx_description
1 polymer ?
#
loop_
_entity_poly.entity_id
_entity_poly.type
_entity_poly.pdbx_seq_one_letter_code
_entity_poly.pdbx_strand_id
1 'polypeptide(L)'
;MEKRTEVKALPKAHSEVGIEVGLKDFAVMSNGEVFGNPKFFRTLENRLAKAYYDQCPPVPCTLPEPRGQEFERSRMDMPGMWHGS
;
A
#
# COMPACT_ATOMS: atom_id res chain seq x y z
N MET A 1 36.22 -19.28 -20.36
CA MET A 1 37.08 -18.88 -19.22
C MET A 1 36.39 -17.69 -18.57
N GLU A 2 35.62 -17.93 -17.51
CA GLU A 2 34.89 -16.86 -16.81
C GLU A 2 35.83 -16.12 -15.86
N LYS A 3 35.82 -14.78 -15.94
CA LYS A 3 36.57 -13.92 -15.01
C LYS A 3 35.89 -13.97 -13.64
N ARG A 4 36.60 -14.48 -12.64
CA ARG A 4 36.22 -14.34 -11.23
C ARG A 4 36.50 -12.90 -10.82
N THR A 5 35.46 -12.14 -10.51
CA THR A 5 35.61 -10.77 -9.98
C THR A 5 36.17 -10.86 -8.56
N GLU A 6 37.34 -10.25 -8.34
CA GLU A 6 37.90 -10.09 -7.00
C GLU A 6 37.02 -9.12 -6.22
N VAL A 7 36.22 -9.65 -5.29
CA VAL A 7 35.35 -8.84 -4.43
C VAL A 7 36.22 -8.13 -3.40
N LYS A 8 36.48 -6.84 -3.64
CA LYS A 8 37.19 -5.99 -2.69
C LYS A 8 36.27 -5.71 -1.50
N ALA A 9 36.74 -6.02 -0.28
CA ALA A 9 35.96 -5.77 0.92
C ALA A 9 35.71 -4.27 1.08
N LEU A 10 34.43 -3.90 1.25
CA LEU A 10 34.05 -2.53 1.57
C LEU A 10 34.50 -2.18 3.00
N PRO A 11 34.85 -0.91 3.26
CA PRO A 11 35.15 -0.47 4.62
C PRO A 11 33.94 -0.72 5.53
N LYS A 12 34.19 -1.08 6.79
CA LYS A 12 33.11 -1.25 7.78
C LYS A 12 32.32 0.05 7.88
N ALA A 13 31.00 -0.04 7.79
CA ALA A 13 30.13 1.09 8.09
C ALA A 13 30.36 1.53 9.54
N HIS A 14 30.53 2.84 9.74
CA HIS A 14 30.74 3.43 11.06
C HIS A 14 29.45 3.63 11.86
N SER A 15 28.29 3.30 11.26
CA SER A 15 26.97 3.43 11.86
C SER A 15 26.14 2.18 11.62
N GLU A 16 25.38 1.81 12.64
CA GLU A 16 24.34 0.80 12.57
C GLU A 16 23.00 1.52 12.45
N VAL A 17 22.18 1.13 11.46
CA VAL A 17 20.86 1.72 11.22
C VAL A 17 19.84 0.62 11.11
N GLY A 18 18.76 0.71 11.90
CA GLY A 18 17.64 -0.21 11.82
C GLY A 18 16.75 0.11 10.62
N ILE A 19 16.19 -0.92 9.99
CA ILE A 19 15.26 -0.79 8.87
C ILE A 19 13.93 -1.44 9.27
N GLU A 20 12.85 -0.65 9.28
CA GLU A 20 11.48 -1.14 9.41
C GLU A 20 10.85 -1.21 8.02
N VAL A 21 10.24 -2.34 7.67
CA VAL A 21 9.58 -2.53 6.36
C VAL A 21 8.07 -2.56 6.50
N GLY A 22 7.36 -1.86 5.62
CA GLY A 22 5.91 -1.66 5.74
C GLY A 22 5.14 -1.70 4.42
N LEU A 23 3.82 -1.80 4.55
CA LEU A 23 2.89 -1.74 3.40
C LEU A 23 2.61 -0.30 2.96
N LYS A 24 2.60 0.64 3.91
CA LYS A 24 2.41 2.07 3.65
C LYS A 24 3.67 2.68 3.05
N ASP A 25 4.80 2.47 3.73
CA ASP A 25 6.13 2.90 3.35
C ASP A 25 7.01 1.65 3.24
N PHE A 26 7.74 1.51 2.14
CA PHE A 26 8.52 0.31 1.84
C PHE A 26 9.61 0.07 2.88
N ALA A 27 10.33 1.12 3.25
CA ALA A 27 11.33 1.07 4.30
C ALA A 27 11.42 2.41 5.04
N VAL A 28 11.50 2.35 6.37
CA VAL A 28 11.81 3.49 7.24
C VAL A 28 13.09 3.16 7.97
N MET A 29 14.07 4.03 7.85
CA MET A 29 15.36 3.88 8.51
C MET A 29 15.38 4.65 9.83
N SER A 30 16.09 4.13 10.84
CA SER A 30 16.20 4.80 12.15
C SER A 30 16.94 6.16 12.10
N ASN A 31 17.53 6.51 10.95
CA ASN A 31 18.09 7.84 10.66
C ASN A 31 17.05 8.87 10.17
N GLY A 32 15.77 8.48 10.04
CA GLY A 32 14.67 9.33 9.58
C GLY A 32 14.40 9.28 8.07
N GLU A 33 15.18 8.51 7.30
CA GLU A 33 14.95 8.33 5.87
C GLU A 33 13.76 7.41 5.61
N VAL A 34 12.88 7.80 4.68
CA VAL A 34 11.66 7.06 4.33
C VAL A 34 11.65 6.75 2.84
N PHE A 35 11.55 5.47 2.52
CA PHE A 35 11.37 4.96 1.17
C PHE A 35 9.89 4.63 0.95
N GLY A 36 9.23 5.37 0.07
CA GLY A 36 7.83 5.14 -0.27
C GLY A 36 7.62 3.80 -0.98
N ASN A 37 6.43 3.21 -0.87
CA ASN A 37 6.08 1.96 -1.54
C ASN A 37 5.64 2.20 -3.00
N PRO A 38 6.46 1.81 -4.01
CA PRO A 38 6.08 1.98 -5.40
C PRO A 38 4.96 0.99 -5.78
N LYS A 39 3.78 1.53 -6.09
CA LYS A 39 2.60 0.72 -6.45
C LYS A 39 2.56 0.38 -7.94
N PHE A 40 3.55 -0.38 -8.41
CA PHE A 40 3.71 -0.74 -9.84
C PHE A 40 2.46 -1.42 -10.43
N PHE A 41 1.76 -2.20 -9.62
CA PHE A 41 0.64 -3.03 -10.07
C PHE A 41 -0.73 -2.36 -9.98
N ARG A 42 -0.83 -1.12 -9.45
CA ARG A 42 -2.14 -0.45 -9.27
C ARG A 42 -2.97 -0.39 -10.55
N THR A 43 -2.32 -0.15 -11.70
CA THR A 43 -3.01 -0.07 -12.99
C THR A 43 -3.55 -1.44 -13.42
N LEU A 44 -2.80 -2.51 -13.17
CA LEU A 44 -3.19 -3.87 -13.50
C LEU A 44 -4.26 -4.39 -12.55
N GLU A 45 -4.15 -4.12 -11.25
CA GLU A 45 -5.17 -4.40 -10.24
C GLU A 45 -6.51 -3.76 -10.61
N ASN A 46 -6.50 -2.47 -11.00
CA ASN A 46 -7.71 -1.77 -11.43
C ASN A 46 -8.32 -2.37 -12.70
N ARG A 47 -7.48 -2.77 -13.67
CA ARG A 47 -7.95 -3.42 -14.90
C ARG A 47 -8.54 -4.80 -14.63
N LEU A 48 -7.92 -5.57 -13.75
CA LEU A 48 -8.38 -6.88 -13.33
C LEU A 48 -9.72 -6.76 -12.59
N ALA A 49 -9.84 -5.81 -11.67
CA ALA A 49 -11.09 -5.55 -10.95
C ALA A 49 -12.22 -5.19 -11.93
N LYS A 50 -11.98 -4.27 -12.86
CA LYS A 50 -12.97 -3.92 -13.90
C LYS A 50 -13.38 -5.12 -14.74
N ALA A 51 -12.42 -5.90 -15.24
CA ALA A 51 -12.72 -7.10 -16.02
C ALA A 51 -13.54 -8.13 -15.23
N TYR A 52 -13.28 -8.26 -13.92
CA TYR A 52 -14.05 -9.14 -13.03
C TYR A 52 -15.49 -8.64 -12.84
N TYR A 53 -15.70 -7.33 -12.62
CA TYR A 53 -17.03 -6.74 -12.50
C TYR A 53 -17.80 -6.72 -13.84
N ASP A 54 -17.12 -6.55 -14.96
CA ASP A 54 -17.73 -6.52 -16.30
C ASP A 54 -18.12 -7.94 -16.78
N GLN A 55 -17.42 -8.99 -16.32
CA GLN A 55 -17.65 -10.37 -16.73
C GLN A 55 -18.65 -11.14 -15.85
N CYS A 56 -18.97 -10.67 -14.63
CA CYS A 56 -19.88 -11.37 -13.73
C CYS A 56 -21.14 -10.52 -13.41
N PRO A 57 -22.35 -11.13 -13.34
CA PRO A 57 -23.51 -10.47 -12.73
C PRO A 57 -23.18 -10.07 -11.27
N PRO A 58 -23.88 -9.07 -10.69
CA PRO A 58 -23.48 -8.42 -9.45
C PRO A 58 -23.15 -9.44 -8.36
N VAL A 59 -21.91 -9.41 -7.87
CA VAL A 59 -21.51 -10.19 -6.70
C VAL A 59 -22.43 -9.79 -5.53
N PRO A 60 -23.05 -10.76 -4.83
CA PRO A 60 -23.89 -10.44 -3.69
C PRO A 60 -23.08 -9.66 -2.65
N CYS A 61 -23.75 -8.71 -1.99
CA CYS A 61 -23.21 -7.59 -1.21
C CYS A 61 -22.38 -7.96 0.05
N THR A 62 -21.65 -9.07 0.07
CA THR A 62 -20.85 -9.54 1.21
C THR A 62 -19.35 -9.56 0.94
N LEU A 63 -18.88 -9.09 -0.22
CA LEU A 63 -17.45 -8.84 -0.41
C LEU A 63 -17.07 -7.49 0.22
N PRO A 64 -16.08 -7.44 1.13
CA PRO A 64 -15.61 -6.18 1.67
C PRO A 64 -15.06 -5.34 0.52
N GLU A 65 -15.50 -4.08 0.46
CA GLU A 65 -15.05 -3.12 -0.56
C GLU A 65 -13.52 -3.07 -0.65
N PRO A 66 -12.96 -2.80 -1.84
CA PRO A 66 -11.51 -2.65 -2.00
C PRO A 66 -11.01 -1.57 -1.05
N ARG A 67 -10.25 -1.99 -0.03
CA ARG A 67 -9.79 -1.21 1.14
C ARG A 67 -8.82 -0.06 0.81
N GLY A 68 -9.21 0.86 -0.06
CA GLY A 68 -8.30 1.91 -0.54
C GLY A 68 -8.91 3.28 -0.78
N GLN A 69 -10.23 3.47 -0.69
CA GLN A 69 -10.85 4.76 -1.05
C GLN A 69 -12.12 5.12 -0.28
N GLU A 70 -12.24 4.81 1.02
CA GLU A 70 -13.31 5.44 1.80
C GLU A 70 -12.98 5.51 3.30
N PHE A 71 -12.34 6.60 3.73
CA PHE A 71 -12.33 6.97 5.15
C PHE A 71 -12.46 8.49 5.40
N GLU A 72 -12.68 9.29 4.35
CA GLU A 72 -12.72 10.76 4.49
C GLU A 72 -14.01 11.40 3.96
N ARG A 73 -15.11 10.63 3.91
CA ARG A 73 -16.46 11.13 3.61
C ARG A 73 -17.50 10.73 4.67
N SER A 74 -17.06 10.55 5.92
CA SER A 74 -17.98 10.29 7.05
C SER A 74 -18.03 11.43 8.07
N ARG A 75 -17.29 12.53 7.85
CA ARG A 75 -17.19 13.63 8.84
C ARG A 75 -17.96 14.89 8.47
N MET A 76 -18.79 14.86 7.43
CA MET A 76 -19.60 16.01 7.01
C MET A 76 -21.07 15.60 6.87
N ASP A 77 -21.90 16.23 7.71
CA ASP A 77 -23.35 16.36 7.70
C ASP A 77 -24.26 15.16 7.99
N MET A 78 -24.72 15.07 9.24
CA MET A 78 -26.12 14.73 9.55
C MET A 78 -26.64 15.62 10.69
N PRO A 79 -27.22 16.81 10.40
CA PRO A 79 -27.95 17.58 11.39
C PRO A 79 -29.38 17.04 11.55
N GLY A 80 -29.72 16.61 12.76
CA GLY A 80 -31.08 16.65 13.32
C GLY A 80 -32.11 15.69 12.75
N MET A 81 -32.36 14.58 13.45
CA MET A 81 -33.68 13.93 13.49
C MET A 81 -33.73 12.99 14.71
N TRP A 82 -34.10 13.53 15.87
CA TRP A 82 -34.71 12.77 16.95
C TRP A 82 -35.99 13.49 17.37
N HIS A 83 -37.11 13.12 16.74
CA HIS A 83 -38.44 13.29 17.29
C HIS A 83 -39.29 12.08 16.89
N GLY A 84 -39.99 11.52 17.87
CA GLY A 84 -41.01 10.46 17.72
C GLY A 84 -40.57 9.16 18.41
N SER A 85 -41.35 8.54 19.27
CA SER A 85 -42.70 8.80 19.80
C SER A 85 -42.84 8.03 21.11
#